data_AF-A0A967N9Y1-F1
#
_entry.id   AF-A0A967N9Y1-F1
#
_cell.length_a   1.000
_cell.length_b   1.000
_cell.length_c   1.000
_cell.angle_alpha   90.00
_cell.angle_beta   90.00
_cell.angle_gamma   90.00
#
_symmetry.space_group_name_H-M   'P 1'
#
loop_
_entity.id
_entity.type
_entity.pdbx_description
1 polymer ?
#
loop_
_entity_poly.entity_id
_entity_poly.type
_entity_poly.pdbx_seq_one_letter_code
_entity_poly.pdbx_strand_id
1 'polypeptide(L)'
;MLAGLACADATRTELHTGPPASDQEHFCAWFGDARDGVLYFGEAAFWSELRRTGGPEGEAARSGPVRIGRFDLRERRLLDPLPVAASEPSGSWDVLAHPNGRVYFSTFFGLAGSVDPRTGAVVRFGPETRGLNELTRGDGDRILATRYAVPGAVVVLDPEGRVLETFELPPPPGYR
;
A
#
# COMPACT_ATOMS: atom_id res chain seq x y z
N MET A 1 -40.38 25.05 -22.12
CA MET A 1 -39.28 24.20 -22.61
C MET A 1 -38.36 23.93 -21.44
N LEU A 2 -38.44 22.73 -20.85
CA LEU A 2 -37.50 22.25 -19.82
C LEU A 2 -36.58 21.25 -20.52
N ALA A 3 -35.29 21.59 -20.59
CA ALA A 3 -34.25 20.69 -21.06
C ALA A 3 -33.99 19.66 -19.97
N GLY A 4 -34.23 18.37 -20.28
CA GLY A 4 -33.89 17.27 -19.39
C GLY A 4 -32.38 17.13 -19.27
N LEU A 5 -31.88 17.18 -18.04
CA LEU A 5 -30.57 16.67 -17.66
C LEU A 5 -30.57 15.17 -17.94
N ALA A 6 -29.85 14.75 -18.98
CA ALA A 6 -29.54 13.34 -19.17
C ALA A 6 -28.66 12.89 -18.00
N CYS A 7 -29.17 11.98 -17.19
CA CYS A 7 -28.36 11.24 -16.24
C CYS A 7 -27.20 10.60 -17.01
N ALA A 8 -25.97 10.85 -16.55
CA ALA A 8 -24.79 10.19 -17.08
C ALA A 8 -25.04 8.67 -17.08
N ASP A 9 -24.96 8.09 -18.28
CA ASP A 9 -25.06 6.67 -18.52
C ASP A 9 -24.03 5.98 -17.60
N ALA A 10 -24.50 5.05 -16.76
CA ALA A 10 -23.64 4.34 -15.83
C ALA A 10 -22.51 3.66 -16.63
N THR A 11 -21.29 4.15 -16.42
CA THR A 11 -20.08 3.71 -17.11
C THR A 11 -19.96 2.19 -17.15
N ARG A 12 -19.76 1.64 -18.37
CA ARG A 12 -19.33 0.26 -18.59
C ARG A 12 -18.14 -0.07 -17.68
N THR A 13 -18.27 -1.09 -16.84
CA THR A 13 -17.12 -1.70 -16.16
C THR A 13 -16.26 -2.41 -17.21
N GLU A 14 -15.02 -1.97 -17.36
CA GLU A 14 -14.01 -2.69 -18.14
C GLU A 14 -13.22 -3.61 -17.21
N LEU A 15 -13.14 -4.90 -17.55
CA LEU A 15 -12.36 -5.89 -16.81
C LEU A 15 -11.03 -6.13 -17.52
N HIS A 16 -9.93 -5.88 -16.81
CA HIS A 16 -8.58 -6.18 -17.26
C HIS A 16 -8.01 -7.30 -16.40
N THR A 17 -7.52 -8.36 -17.05
CA THR A 17 -6.87 -9.50 -16.38
C THR A 17 -5.41 -9.58 -16.82
N GLY A 18 -4.57 -10.11 -15.94
CA GLY A 18 -3.16 -10.37 -16.22
C GLY A 18 -2.80 -11.78 -15.77
N PRO A 19 -1.54 -12.20 -16.00
CA PRO A 19 -1.06 -13.46 -15.44
C PRO A 19 -1.20 -13.45 -13.92
N PRO A 20 -1.50 -14.59 -13.29
CA PRO A 20 -1.57 -14.68 -11.84
C PRO A 20 -0.24 -14.26 -11.22
N ALA A 21 -0.29 -13.44 -10.17
CA ALA A 21 0.91 -12.94 -9.51
C ALA A 21 1.75 -14.10 -8.95
N SER A 22 1.12 -15.10 -8.34
CA SER A 22 1.77 -16.36 -7.97
C SER A 22 0.79 -17.53 -8.08
N ASP A 23 1.34 -18.74 -8.08
CA ASP A 23 0.66 -20.02 -8.00
C ASP A 23 0.20 -20.39 -6.57
N GLN A 24 0.56 -19.58 -5.57
CA GLN A 24 0.34 -19.91 -4.16
C GLN A 24 -0.61 -18.96 -3.41
N GLU A 25 -0.91 -17.75 -3.91
CA GLU A 25 -1.56 -16.72 -3.09
C GLU A 25 -2.77 -16.03 -3.74
N HIS A 26 -3.82 -15.87 -2.95
CA HIS A 26 -5.00 -15.05 -3.25
C HIS A 26 -4.75 -13.62 -2.75
N PHE A 27 -3.97 -12.85 -3.51
CA PHE A 27 -3.77 -11.43 -3.21
C PHE A 27 -5.05 -10.63 -3.41
N CYS A 28 -5.35 -9.76 -2.45
CA CYS A 28 -6.26 -8.63 -2.68
C CYS A 28 -5.39 -7.40 -2.90
N ALA A 29 -5.73 -6.60 -3.92
CA ALA A 29 -5.14 -5.28 -4.04
C ALA A 29 -5.67 -4.40 -2.90
N TRP A 30 -4.76 -3.76 -2.19
CA TRP A 30 -5.05 -2.66 -1.27
C TRP A 30 -4.65 -1.34 -1.96
N PHE A 31 -4.97 -0.21 -1.32
CA PHE A 31 -4.82 1.17 -1.78
C PHE A 31 -3.61 1.42 -2.70
N GLY A 32 -3.80 2.32 -3.66
CA GLY A 32 -2.84 2.60 -4.70
C GLY A 32 -2.68 4.07 -4.97
N ASP A 33 -1.49 4.42 -5.47
CA ASP A 33 -1.14 5.78 -5.86
C ASP A 33 -0.58 5.77 -7.29
N ALA A 34 -0.85 6.84 -8.02
CA ALA A 34 -0.57 6.91 -9.45
C ALA A 34 0.47 8.00 -9.76
N ARG A 35 1.45 7.64 -10.59
CA ARG A 35 2.47 8.57 -11.06
C ARG A 35 2.94 8.18 -12.45
N ASP A 36 3.18 9.19 -13.31
CA ASP A 36 3.79 9.02 -14.64
C ASP A 36 3.07 7.98 -15.51
N GLY A 37 1.72 7.90 -15.39
CA GLY A 37 0.89 6.96 -16.14
C GLY A 37 0.87 5.54 -15.59
N VAL A 38 1.45 5.28 -14.43
CA VAL A 38 1.43 3.97 -13.75
C VAL A 38 0.68 4.10 -12.42
N LEU A 39 -0.29 3.22 -12.20
CA LEU A 39 -0.88 2.99 -10.89
C LEU A 39 -0.05 1.91 -10.18
N TYR A 40 0.44 2.26 -9.00
CA TYR A 40 1.08 1.33 -8.06
C TYR A 40 0.06 0.93 -7.00
N PHE A 41 0.10 -0.31 -6.53
CA PHE A 41 -0.82 -0.78 -5.49
C PHE A 41 -0.19 -1.86 -4.62
N GLY A 42 -0.64 -1.91 -3.36
CA GLY A 42 -0.25 -2.96 -2.43
C GLY A 42 -0.82 -4.33 -2.82
N GLU A 43 -0.02 -5.38 -2.68
CA GLU A 43 -0.42 -6.77 -2.83
C GLU A 43 -0.28 -7.47 -1.47
N ALA A 44 -1.43 -7.78 -0.86
CA ALA A 44 -1.51 -8.42 0.46
C ALA A 44 -2.58 -9.51 0.50
N ALA A 45 -2.33 -10.56 1.28
CA ALA A 45 -3.31 -11.63 1.53
C ALA A 45 -4.26 -11.25 2.69
N PHE A 46 -4.04 -10.10 3.34
CA PHE A 46 -4.77 -9.70 4.54
C PHE A 46 -6.29 -9.91 4.48
N TRP A 47 -6.99 -9.43 3.46
CA TRP A 47 -8.45 -9.52 3.44
C TRP A 47 -8.98 -10.94 3.20
N SER A 48 -8.31 -11.69 2.33
CA SER A 48 -8.67 -13.09 2.08
C SER A 48 -8.43 -13.91 3.36
N GLU A 49 -7.32 -13.65 4.05
CA GLU A 49 -6.99 -14.30 5.31
C GLU A 49 -7.90 -13.86 6.47
N LEU A 50 -8.17 -12.56 6.64
CA LEU A 50 -9.09 -12.03 7.65
C LEU A 50 -10.48 -12.68 7.52
N ARG A 51 -11.01 -12.80 6.29
CA ARG A 51 -12.29 -13.48 6.05
C ARG A 51 -12.24 -14.97 6.41
N ARG A 52 -11.09 -15.62 6.22
CA ARG A 52 -10.90 -17.04 6.46
C ARG A 52 -10.70 -17.38 7.94
N THR A 53 -9.95 -16.56 8.68
CA THR A 53 -9.54 -16.83 10.06
C THR A 53 -10.34 -16.03 11.09
N GLY A 54 -10.98 -14.93 10.69
CA GLY A 54 -11.66 -14.01 11.59
C GLY A 54 -10.74 -13.00 12.29
N GLY A 55 -9.44 -12.97 11.97
CA GLY A 55 -8.47 -12.06 12.59
C GLY A 55 -7.34 -11.65 11.64
N PRO A 56 -6.74 -10.45 11.82
CA PRO A 56 -5.68 -9.95 10.96
C PRO A 56 -4.42 -10.84 10.98
N GLU A 57 -4.23 -11.62 12.05
CA GLU A 57 -3.10 -12.54 12.23
C GLU A 57 -3.09 -13.68 11.20
N GLY A 58 -4.19 -13.89 10.48
CA GLY A 58 -4.28 -14.89 9.42
C GLY A 58 -3.22 -14.69 8.33
N GLU A 59 -2.89 -13.45 7.98
CA GLU A 59 -1.82 -13.15 7.02
C GLU A 59 -0.44 -13.50 7.58
N ALA A 60 -0.18 -13.14 8.84
CA ALA A 60 1.09 -13.41 9.52
C ALA A 60 1.41 -14.91 9.71
N ALA A 61 0.42 -15.78 9.52
CA ALA A 61 0.59 -17.22 9.67
C ALA A 61 1.45 -17.87 8.57
N ARG A 62 1.65 -17.20 7.42
CA ARG A 62 2.44 -17.72 6.31
C ARG A 62 3.28 -16.60 5.69
N SER A 63 4.59 -16.81 5.64
CA SER A 63 5.46 -15.88 4.93
C SER A 63 5.36 -16.07 3.42
N GLY A 64 5.35 -14.96 2.69
CA GLY A 64 5.22 -14.93 1.24
C GLY A 64 6.05 -13.80 0.61
N PRO A 65 6.19 -13.77 -0.72
CA PRO A 65 6.88 -12.68 -1.40
C PRO A 65 6.15 -11.36 -1.18
N VAL A 66 6.90 -10.29 -0.94
CA VAL A 66 6.37 -8.91 -0.90
C VAL A 66 6.60 -8.27 -2.25
N ARG A 67 5.55 -7.72 -2.81
CA ARG A 67 5.53 -7.13 -4.15
C ARG A 67 4.70 -5.87 -4.17
N ILE A 68 4.95 -5.02 -5.15
CA ILE A 68 4.08 -3.88 -5.44
C ILE A 68 3.55 -4.07 -6.86
N GLY A 69 2.24 -4.17 -6.96
CA GLY A 69 1.56 -4.31 -8.23
C GLY A 69 1.67 -3.03 -9.06
N ARG A 70 1.62 -3.19 -10.39
CA ARG A 70 1.75 -2.08 -11.33
C ARG A 70 0.75 -2.23 -12.48
N PHE A 71 0.07 -1.13 -12.80
CA PHE A 71 -0.86 -1.06 -13.91
C PHE A 71 -0.56 0.16 -14.79
N ASP A 72 -0.36 -0.08 -16.08
CA ASP A 72 -0.18 0.98 -17.08
C ASP A 72 -1.55 1.58 -17.40
N LEU A 73 -1.76 2.84 -17.01
CA LEU A 73 -3.03 3.54 -17.17
C LEU A 73 -3.31 3.93 -18.63
N ARG A 74 -2.27 4.02 -19.46
CA ARG A 74 -2.41 4.38 -20.88
C ARG A 74 -2.75 3.15 -21.70
N GLU A 75 -1.96 2.09 -21.56
CA GLU A 75 -2.12 0.84 -22.31
C GLU A 75 -3.15 -0.10 -21.65
N ARG A 76 -3.67 0.27 -20.48
CA ARG A 76 -4.67 -0.46 -19.68
C ARG A 76 -4.31 -1.94 -19.48
N ARG A 77 -3.08 -2.18 -19.02
CA ARG A 77 -2.56 -3.54 -18.78
C ARG A 77 -1.75 -3.62 -17.50
N LEU A 78 -1.77 -4.80 -16.89
CA LEU A 78 -0.85 -5.12 -15.81
C LEU A 78 0.59 -5.15 -16.33
N LEU A 79 1.49 -4.59 -15.53
CA LEU A 79 2.93 -4.69 -15.69
C LEU A 79 3.45 -5.75 -14.72
N ASP A 80 4.68 -6.23 -14.94
CA ASP A 80 5.35 -7.06 -13.94
C ASP A 80 5.39 -6.33 -12.59
N PRO A 81 5.16 -6.98 -11.45
CA PRO A 81 5.23 -6.31 -10.16
C PRO A 81 6.67 -5.93 -9.80
N LEU A 82 6.84 -4.97 -8.89
CA LEU A 82 8.14 -4.69 -8.28
C LEU A 82 8.40 -5.69 -7.15
N PRO A 83 9.48 -6.48 -7.19
CA PRO A 83 9.85 -7.35 -6.08
C PRO A 83 10.39 -6.52 -4.92
N VAL A 84 9.86 -6.71 -3.72
CA VAL A 84 10.28 -6.01 -2.50
C VAL A 84 11.01 -6.95 -1.54
N ALA A 85 10.50 -8.17 -1.36
CA ALA A 85 11.19 -9.23 -0.62
C ALA A 85 10.75 -10.61 -1.10
N ALA A 86 11.63 -11.60 -0.92
CA ALA A 86 11.33 -12.99 -1.28
C ALA A 86 10.39 -13.68 -0.27
N SER A 87 10.46 -13.30 1.02
CA SER A 87 9.63 -13.89 2.07
C SER A 87 9.52 -12.95 3.28
N GLU A 88 8.31 -12.55 3.62
CA GLU A 88 7.94 -11.74 4.80
C GLU A 88 6.57 -12.21 5.34
N PRO A 89 6.25 -11.98 6.62
CA PRO A 89 4.98 -12.39 7.22
C PRO A 89 3.77 -11.55 6.75
N SER A 90 3.95 -10.56 5.88
CA SER A 90 2.86 -9.70 5.41
C SER A 90 3.22 -9.14 4.04
N GLY A 91 2.21 -9.00 3.18
CA GLY A 91 2.34 -8.34 1.89
C GLY A 91 2.54 -6.83 2.03
N SER A 92 2.60 -6.14 0.90
CA SER A 92 2.61 -4.68 0.90
C SER A 92 1.20 -4.19 1.21
N TRP A 93 1.10 -3.34 2.23
CA TRP A 93 -0.16 -2.80 2.70
C TRP A 93 -0.57 -1.61 1.86
N ASP A 94 0.13 -0.49 2.01
CA ASP A 94 -0.12 0.73 1.24
C ASP A 94 1.15 1.16 0.49
N VAL A 95 0.96 2.00 -0.53
CA VAL A 95 2.02 2.52 -1.38
C VAL A 95 1.87 4.02 -1.63
N LEU A 96 3.01 4.71 -1.78
CA LEU A 96 3.06 6.14 -2.11
C LEU A 96 4.04 6.35 -3.27
N ALA A 97 3.55 6.81 -4.42
CA ALA A 97 4.34 7.11 -5.60
C ALA A 97 4.91 8.54 -5.52
N HIS A 98 5.98 8.69 -4.74
CA HIS A 98 6.47 9.99 -4.27
C HIS A 98 7.18 10.80 -5.38
N PRO A 99 7.10 12.16 -5.39
CA PRO A 99 7.76 13.06 -6.35
C PRO A 99 9.29 12.88 -6.54
N ASN A 100 10.01 12.37 -5.55
CA ASN A 100 11.44 12.04 -5.68
C ASN A 100 11.74 10.81 -6.57
N GLY A 101 10.72 10.14 -7.09
CA GLY A 101 10.85 9.02 -8.02
C GLY A 101 10.83 7.64 -7.37
N ARG A 102 10.78 7.56 -6.03
CA ARG A 102 10.63 6.29 -5.30
C ARG A 102 9.16 5.96 -5.09
N VAL A 103 8.90 4.66 -4.95
CA VAL A 103 7.63 4.17 -4.41
C VAL A 103 7.88 3.72 -2.99
N TYR A 104 7.26 4.40 -2.03
CA TYR A 104 7.28 3.99 -0.63
C TYR A 104 6.21 2.94 -0.40
N PHE A 105 6.45 2.04 0.53
CA PHE A 105 5.49 1.01 0.89
C PHE A 105 5.49 0.75 2.39
N SER A 106 4.35 0.34 2.89
CA SER A 106 4.18 -0.19 4.24
C SER A 106 3.86 -1.69 4.18
N THR A 107 3.96 -2.35 5.33
CA THR A 107 3.50 -3.73 5.51
C THR A 107 2.80 -3.78 6.86
N PHE A 108 1.70 -4.54 6.97
CA PHE A 108 0.86 -4.46 8.18
C PHE A 108 1.60 -4.99 9.42
N PHE A 109 2.40 -6.05 9.25
CA PHE A 109 3.16 -6.69 10.34
C PHE A 109 4.68 -6.48 10.28
N GLY A 110 5.18 -5.94 9.17
CA GLY A 110 6.61 -5.83 8.89
C GLY A 110 7.14 -4.40 8.95
N LEU A 111 8.27 -4.19 8.29
CA LEU A 111 8.92 -2.88 8.14
C LEU A 111 8.43 -2.18 6.87
N ALA A 112 8.28 -0.86 6.95
CA ALA A 112 8.12 -0.02 5.78
C ALA A 112 9.44 0.10 5.00
N GLY A 113 9.36 0.68 3.81
CA GLY A 113 10.53 0.91 2.97
C GLY A 113 10.23 1.72 1.72
N SER A 114 11.19 1.71 0.80
CA SER A 114 11.04 2.25 -0.54
C SER A 114 11.65 1.34 -1.59
N VAL A 115 11.15 1.44 -2.81
CA VAL A 115 11.72 0.83 -4.01
C VAL A 115 11.91 1.90 -5.08
N ASP A 116 13.04 1.87 -5.77
CA ASP A 116 13.22 2.61 -7.02
C ASP A 116 12.60 1.80 -8.16
N PRO A 117 11.50 2.27 -8.78
CA PRO A 117 10.81 1.53 -9.84
C PRO A 117 11.63 1.38 -11.13
N ARG A 118 12.71 2.15 -11.31
CA ARG A 118 13.60 2.09 -12.48
C ARG A 118 14.68 1.02 -12.34
N THR A 119 15.23 0.87 -11.14
CA THR A 119 16.35 -0.04 -10.88
C THR A 119 15.93 -1.30 -10.13
N GLY A 120 14.75 -1.29 -9.50
CA GLY A 120 14.32 -2.33 -8.58
C GLY A 120 15.06 -2.31 -7.24
N ALA A 121 15.87 -1.27 -6.95
CA ALA A 121 16.60 -1.19 -5.70
C ALA A 121 15.64 -0.97 -4.54
N VAL A 122 15.68 -1.86 -3.55
CA VAL A 122 14.82 -1.82 -2.36
C VAL A 122 15.63 -1.36 -1.16
N VAL A 123 15.03 -0.47 -0.36
CA VAL A 123 15.53 -0.05 0.95
C VAL A 123 14.47 -0.35 2.00
N ARG A 124 14.84 -1.09 3.04
CA ARG A 124 14.02 -1.26 4.26
C ARG A 124 14.41 -0.21 5.28
N PHE A 125 13.41 0.35 5.94
CA PHE A 125 13.63 1.36 6.98
C PHE A 125 13.88 0.73 8.35
N GLY A 126 14.17 1.57 9.33
CA GLY A 126 14.49 1.14 10.69
C GLY A 126 13.29 0.51 11.41
N PRO A 127 13.55 -0.21 12.52
CA PRO A 127 12.53 -0.91 13.31
C PRO A 127 11.38 -0.02 13.81
N GLU A 128 11.63 1.28 13.96
CA GLU A 128 10.64 2.31 14.31
C GLU A 128 9.51 2.47 13.27
N THR A 129 9.71 1.95 12.05
CA THR A 129 8.71 1.95 10.97
C THR A 129 7.86 0.68 10.93
N ARG A 130 7.99 -0.19 11.93
CA ARG A 130 7.15 -1.40 12.03
C ARG A 130 5.69 -1.02 12.21
N GLY A 131 4.81 -1.73 11.51
CA GLY A 131 3.35 -1.61 11.64
C GLY A 131 2.83 -0.22 11.26
N LEU A 132 3.48 0.43 10.29
CA LEU A 132 2.88 1.57 9.61
C LEU A 132 1.79 1.06 8.65
N ASN A 133 0.73 1.83 8.50
CA ASN A 133 -0.45 1.50 7.71
C ASN A 133 -0.50 2.38 6.46
N GLU A 134 -1.38 3.38 6.42
CA GLU A 134 -1.54 4.23 5.24
C GLU A 134 -0.41 5.25 5.14
N LEU A 135 0.06 5.49 3.93
CA LEU A 135 1.09 6.44 3.55
C LEU A 135 0.48 7.59 2.76
N THR A 136 0.91 8.81 3.03
CA THR A 136 0.57 9.96 2.21
C THR A 136 1.71 10.96 2.16
N ARG A 137 1.60 11.92 1.25
CA ARG A 137 2.59 12.97 1.11
C ARG A 137 2.46 13.98 2.25
N GLY A 138 3.59 14.31 2.86
CA GLY A 138 3.75 15.47 3.74
C GLY A 138 4.35 16.67 3.02
N ASP A 139 4.60 17.75 3.76
CA ASP A 139 5.24 18.95 3.20
C ASP A 139 6.65 18.67 2.69
N GLY A 140 6.99 19.25 1.54
CA GLY A 140 8.26 19.01 0.86
C GLY A 140 8.37 17.58 0.32
N ASP A 141 9.39 16.87 0.80
CA ASP A 141 9.69 15.46 0.49
C ASP A 141 9.34 14.52 1.66
N ARG A 142 8.60 15.00 2.66
CA ARG A 142 8.23 14.19 3.81
C ARG A 142 7.16 13.18 3.46
N ILE A 143 7.18 12.06 4.17
CA ILE A 143 6.11 11.07 4.15
C ILE A 143 5.36 11.14 5.47
N LEU A 144 4.03 11.10 5.42
CA LEU A 144 3.17 10.89 6.57
C LEU A 144 2.70 9.44 6.54
N ALA A 145 2.75 8.78 7.68
CA ALA A 145 2.27 7.42 7.84
C ALA A 145 1.34 7.32 9.04
N THR A 146 0.31 6.49 8.95
CA THR A 146 -0.54 6.16 10.10
C THR A 146 -0.06 4.88 10.79
N ARG A 147 -0.41 4.72 12.06
CA ARG A 147 -0.23 3.48 12.83
C ARG A 147 -1.55 3.19 13.57
N TYR A 148 -2.15 2.03 13.31
CA TYR A 148 -3.43 1.62 13.91
C TYR A 148 -3.32 1.00 15.31
N ALA A 149 -2.13 0.98 15.92
CA ALA A 149 -1.93 0.47 17.28
C ALA A 149 -2.72 1.29 18.32
N VAL A 150 -2.73 0.83 19.59
CA VAL A 150 -3.22 1.62 20.73
C VAL A 150 -2.03 1.98 21.62
N PRO A 151 -1.67 3.28 21.77
CA PRO A 151 -2.28 4.43 21.09
C PRO A 151 -1.98 4.44 19.58
N GLY A 152 -2.89 5.02 18.80
CA GLY A 152 -2.69 5.23 17.38
C GLY A 152 -1.64 6.32 17.17
N ALA A 153 -1.12 6.49 15.97
CA ALA A 153 -0.22 7.61 15.70
C ALA A 153 -0.24 8.06 14.24
N VAL A 154 0.13 9.33 14.03
CA VAL A 154 0.67 9.83 12.76
C VAL A 154 2.17 9.97 12.91
N VAL A 155 2.93 9.38 12.00
CA VAL A 155 4.39 9.38 11.98
C VAL A 155 4.87 10.18 10.77
N VAL A 156 5.82 11.10 10.99
CA VAL A 156 6.47 11.85 9.91
C VAL A 156 7.82 11.22 9.63
N LEU A 157 8.05 10.85 8.37
CA LEU A 157 9.31 10.29 7.90
C LEU A 157 10.00 11.25 6.93
N ASP A 158 11.33 11.20 6.89
CA ASP A 158 12.09 11.73 5.77
C ASP A 158 12.18 10.71 4.60
N PRO A 159 12.72 11.11 3.43
CA PRO A 159 12.84 10.22 2.27
C PRO A 159 13.68 8.95 2.51
N GLU A 160 14.58 8.99 3.48
CA GLU A 160 15.45 7.88 3.87
C GLU A 160 14.78 6.95 4.89
N GLY A 161 13.57 7.29 5.34
CA GLY A 161 12.77 6.50 6.27
C GLY A 161 13.07 6.72 7.74
N ARG A 162 13.80 7.80 8.08
CA ARG A 162 14.02 8.18 9.48
C ARG A 162 12.78 8.86 10.02
N VAL A 163 12.35 8.46 11.21
CA VAL A 163 11.26 9.13 11.93
C VAL A 163 11.72 10.51 12.38
N LEU A 164 11.04 11.55 11.89
CA LEU A 164 11.24 12.94 12.29
C LEU A 164 10.35 13.32 13.47
N GLU A 165 9.10 12.84 13.46
CA GLU A 165 8.10 13.20 14.46
C GLU A 165 7.04 12.09 14.59
N THR A 166 6.43 11.99 15.76
CA THR A 166 5.30 11.07 16.02
C THR A 166 4.25 11.81 16.84
N PHE A 167 3.05 11.88 16.30
CA PHE A 167 1.87 12.44 16.95
C PHE A 167 1.00 11.29 17.43
N GLU A 168 1.00 11.03 18.74
CA GLU A 168 0.12 10.03 19.32
C GLU A 168 -1.34 10.47 19.22
N LEU A 169 -2.19 9.55 18.82
CA LEU A 169 -3.64 9.68 18.74
C LEU A 169 -4.24 8.88 19.91
N PRO A 170 -4.48 9.52 21.07
CA PRO A 170 -5.12 8.83 22.18
C PRO A 170 -6.53 8.39 21.78
N PRO A 171 -7.03 7.26 22.31
CA PRO A 171 -8.40 6.86 22.07
C PRO A 171 -9.36 7.95 22.58
N PRO A 172 -10.50 8.17 21.91
CA PRO A 172 -11.53 9.05 22.44
C PRO A 172 -11.99 8.57 23.83
N PRO A 173 -12.41 9.48 24.73
CA PRO A 173 -12.94 9.09 26.02
C PRO A 173 -14.04 8.03 25.89
N GLY A 174 -13.90 6.92 26.63
CA GLY A 174 -14.87 5.81 26.63
C GLY A 174 -14.62 4.71 25.60
N TYR A 175 -13.60 4.83 24.74
CA TYR A 175 -13.17 3.78 23.82
C TYR A 175 -11.95 3.06 24.41
N ARG A 176 -11.99 1.72 24.39
CA ARG A 176 -10.90 0.83 24.82
C ARG A 176 -10.49 -0.09 23.68
#